data_AF-A0A7S4KXU7-F1
#
_entry.id   AF-A0A7S4KXU7-F1
#
_cell.length_a   1.000
_cell.length_b   1.000
_cell.length_c   1.000
_cell.angle_alpha   90.00
_cell.angle_beta   90.00
_cell.angle_gamma   90.00
#
_symmetry.space_group_name_H-M   'P 1'
#
loop_
_entity.id
_entity.type
_entity.pdbx_description
1 polymer ?
#
loop_
_entity_poly.entity_id
_entity_poly.type
_entity_poly.pdbx_seq_one_letter_code
_entity_poly.pdbx_strand_id
1 'polypeptide(L)'
;GDESEGMQFLQNIEICLKEYALKQPIIPFRSWMLFLPAVARARSASKELMKQAQRVLDFYRSRQSDDDSSLISFLNRNQYPDDRAICADIVTFMVAGHDTSAYTLSWILYELSANLDVQSKLRKDLELHGPDSKYLGY
;
A
#
# COMPACT_ATOMS: atom_id res chain seq x y z
N GLY A 1 11.36 0.50 15.45
CA GLY A 1 10.00 -0.03 15.68
C GLY A 1 9.25 0.04 14.38
N ASP A 2 8.74 1.23 14.04
CA ASP A 2 7.94 1.46 12.83
C ASP A 2 8.72 1.34 11.51
N GLU A 3 9.93 1.91 11.44
CA GLU A 3 10.73 1.92 10.21
C GLU A 3 11.17 0.50 9.78
N SER A 4 11.41 -0.39 10.74
CA SER A 4 11.69 -1.80 10.48
C SER A 4 10.46 -2.57 9.97
N GLU A 5 9.27 -2.24 10.47
CA GLU A 5 8.02 -2.86 10.00
C GLU A 5 7.69 -2.42 8.57
N GLY A 6 7.88 -1.12 8.27
CA GLY A 6 7.76 -0.58 6.92
C GLY A 6 8.70 -1.28 5.93
N MET A 7 10.00 -1.33 6.24
CA MET A 7 10.98 -2.00 5.37
C MET A 7 10.70 -3.49 5.17
N GLN A 8 10.19 -4.17 6.22
CA GLN A 8 9.81 -5.57 6.12
C GLN A 8 8.56 -5.78 5.25
N PHE A 9 7.60 -4.85 5.29
CA PHE A 9 6.46 -4.82 4.37
C PHE A 9 6.94 -4.69 2.92
N LEU A 10 7.87 -3.77 2.64
CA LEU A 10 8.40 -3.56 1.27
C LEU A 10 9.13 -4.79 0.75
N GLN A 11 9.98 -5.37 1.60
CA GLN A 11 10.70 -6.59 1.27
C GLN A 11 9.74 -7.74 0.95
N ASN A 12 8.65 -7.88 1.71
CA ASN A 12 7.64 -8.91 1.48
C ASN A 12 6.91 -8.70 0.14
N ILE A 13 6.59 -7.46 -0.23
CA ILE A 13 6.01 -7.12 -1.54
C ILE A 13 6.97 -7.54 -2.66
N GLU A 14 8.23 -7.11 -2.58
CA GLU A 14 9.22 -7.38 -3.61
C GLU A 14 9.45 -8.89 -3.82
N ILE A 15 9.55 -9.65 -2.71
CA ILE A 15 9.67 -11.12 -2.75
C ILE A 15 8.45 -11.74 -3.43
N CYS A 16 7.24 -11.29 -3.08
CA CYS A 16 6.01 -11.80 -3.66
C CYS A 16 5.91 -11.48 -5.15
N LEU A 17 6.12 -10.22 -5.56
CA LEU A 17 6.09 -9.81 -6.97
C LEU A 17 7.10 -10.61 -7.80
N LYS A 18 8.35 -10.71 -7.35
CA LYS A 18 9.38 -11.47 -8.06
C LYS A 18 9.05 -12.95 -8.18
N GLU A 19 8.43 -13.57 -7.19
CA GLU A 19 8.14 -15.00 -7.23
C GLU A 19 6.85 -15.32 -8.00
N TYR A 20 5.75 -14.59 -7.73
CA TYR A 20 4.43 -14.86 -8.30
C TYR A 20 4.21 -14.25 -9.68
N ALA A 21 4.67 -13.01 -9.92
CA ALA A 21 4.44 -12.33 -11.20
C ALA A 21 5.44 -12.75 -12.28
N LEU A 22 6.71 -13.00 -11.92
CA LEU A 22 7.77 -13.27 -12.90
C LEU A 22 8.07 -14.77 -13.08
N LYS A 23 8.11 -15.57 -12.01
CA LYS A 23 8.66 -16.93 -12.08
C LYS A 23 7.62 -18.04 -12.16
N GLN A 24 6.48 -17.90 -11.50
CA GLN A 24 5.41 -18.91 -11.54
C GLN A 24 4.77 -19.09 -12.93
N PRO A 25 4.59 -18.06 -13.77
CA PRO A 25 4.02 -18.25 -15.11
C PRO A 25 4.96 -19.00 -16.06
N ILE A 26 6.27 -18.89 -15.84
CA ILE A 26 7.31 -19.44 -16.73
C ILE A 26 7.64 -20.89 -16.40
N ILE A 27 7.54 -21.28 -15.12
CA ILE A 27 8.01 -22.59 -14.64
C ILE A 27 6.81 -23.39 -14.14
N PRO A 28 6.31 -24.38 -14.91
CA PRO A 28 5.22 -25.23 -14.45
C PRO A 28 5.64 -25.96 -13.16
N PHE A 29 4.71 -26.11 -12.22
CA PHE A 29 4.90 -26.75 -10.92
C PHE A 29 5.78 -26.02 -9.89
N ARG A 30 6.26 -24.80 -10.17
CA ARG A 30 7.07 -24.03 -9.20
C ARG A 30 6.37 -23.79 -7.86
N SER A 31 5.04 -23.66 -7.85
CA SER A 31 4.22 -23.53 -6.64
C SER A 31 4.21 -24.80 -5.76
N TRP A 32 4.53 -25.97 -6.32
CA TRP A 32 4.64 -27.23 -5.58
C TRP A 32 6.04 -27.44 -4.96
N MET A 33 7.07 -26.76 -5.48
CA MET A 33 8.46 -26.90 -5.06
C MET A 33 8.78 -26.14 -3.75
N LEU A 34 8.08 -26.47 -2.68
CA LEU A 34 8.24 -25.88 -1.34
C LEU A 34 9.64 -26.03 -0.75
N PHE A 35 10.38 -27.05 -1.17
CA PHE A 35 11.75 -27.29 -0.72
C PHE A 35 12.73 -26.21 -1.20
N LEU A 36 12.36 -25.42 -2.22
CA LEU A 36 13.15 -24.26 -2.63
C LEU A 36 12.97 -23.13 -1.61
N PRO A 37 14.05 -22.61 -0.98
CA PRO A 37 13.96 -21.54 0.01
C PRO A 37 13.29 -20.26 -0.52
N ALA A 38 13.36 -20.00 -1.83
CA ALA A 38 12.69 -18.86 -2.46
C ALA A 38 11.15 -18.99 -2.42
N VAL A 39 10.62 -20.17 -2.73
CA VAL A 39 9.17 -20.45 -2.73
C VAL A 39 8.63 -20.43 -1.30
N ALA A 40 9.38 -21.01 -0.36
CA ALA A 40 9.05 -20.98 1.06
C ALA A 40 9.00 -19.54 1.61
N ARG A 41 10.02 -18.71 1.31
CA ARG A 41 10.04 -17.30 1.70
C ARG A 41 8.89 -16.51 1.10
N ALA A 42 8.57 -16.73 -0.18
CA ALA A 42 7.43 -16.07 -0.81
C ALA A 42 6.10 -16.45 -0.16
N ARG A 43 5.90 -17.72 0.21
CA ARG A 43 4.70 -18.12 0.97
C ARG A 43 4.63 -17.48 2.36
N SER A 44 5.73 -17.43 3.08
CA SER A 44 5.80 -16.75 4.38
C SER A 44 5.51 -15.25 4.26
N ALA A 45 6.09 -14.59 3.26
CA ALA A 45 5.83 -13.18 2.96
C ALA A 45 4.36 -12.93 2.63
N SER A 46 3.74 -13.76 1.77
CA SER A 46 2.30 -13.65 1.47
C SER A 46 1.44 -13.82 2.72
N LYS A 47 1.78 -14.77 3.60
CA LYS A 47 1.05 -14.98 4.85
C LYS A 47 1.12 -13.75 5.76
N GLU A 48 2.27 -13.09 5.82
CA GLU A 48 2.44 -11.88 6.62
C GLU A 48 1.65 -10.69 6.02
N LEU A 49 1.66 -10.52 4.69
CA LEU A 49 0.85 -9.50 4.00
C LEU A 49 -0.65 -9.71 4.27
N MET A 50 -1.14 -10.95 4.16
CA MET A 50 -2.54 -11.27 4.48
C MET A 50 -2.88 -10.98 5.95
N LYS A 51 -1.96 -11.27 6.88
CA LYS A 51 -2.14 -10.98 8.30
C LYS A 51 -2.20 -9.47 8.58
N GLN A 52 -1.41 -8.67 7.86
CA GLN A 52 -1.47 -7.21 7.95
C GLN A 52 -2.80 -6.67 7.42
N ALA A 53 -3.27 -7.16 6.27
CA ALA A 53 -4.57 -6.79 5.74
C ALA A 53 -5.72 -7.17 6.68
N GLN A 54 -5.65 -8.34 7.32
CA GLN A 54 -6.63 -8.73 8.33
C GLN A 54 -6.64 -7.76 9.51
N ARG A 55 -5.46 -7.32 10.00
CA ARG A 55 -5.39 -6.30 11.06
C ARG A 55 -6.05 -5.00 10.66
N VAL A 56 -5.89 -4.56 9.40
CA VAL A 56 -6.55 -3.36 8.87
C VAL A 56 -8.08 -3.55 8.83
N LEU A 57 -8.56 -4.70 8.36
CA LEU A 57 -9.98 -5.01 8.29
C LEU A 57 -10.62 -5.10 9.69
N ASP A 58 -9.95 -5.78 10.63
CA ASP A 58 -10.39 -5.91 12.02
C ASP A 58 -10.44 -4.55 12.72
N PHE A 59 -9.40 -3.73 12.51
CA PHE A 59 -9.35 -2.36 13.03
C PHE A 59 -10.52 -1.53 12.51
N TYR A 60 -10.81 -1.58 11.20
CA TYR A 60 -11.95 -0.91 10.60
C TYR A 60 -13.28 -1.35 11.25
N ARG A 61 -13.51 -2.67 11.38
CA ARG A 61 -14.74 -3.23 11.96
C ARG A 61 -14.89 -2.91 13.45
N SER A 62 -13.80 -2.93 14.21
CA SER A 62 -13.81 -2.65 15.66
C SER A 62 -14.27 -1.23 16.00
N ARG A 63 -14.11 -0.31 15.05
CA ARG A 63 -14.26 1.12 15.27
C ARG A 63 -15.66 1.64 14.86
N GLN A 64 -16.57 0.76 14.39
CA GLN A 64 -17.90 1.10 13.84
C GLN A 64 -17.89 2.47 13.17
N SER A 65 -16.92 2.68 12.29
CA SER A 65 -16.68 3.98 11.69
C SER A 65 -17.78 4.24 10.68
N ASP A 66 -18.58 5.29 10.89
CA ASP A 66 -19.56 5.84 9.93
C ASP A 66 -18.88 6.46 8.69
N ASP A 67 -17.59 6.14 8.49
CA ASP A 67 -16.80 6.57 7.36
C ASP A 67 -17.08 5.65 6.16
N ASP A 68 -18.18 5.99 5.50
CA ASP A 68 -18.66 5.38 4.26
C ASP A 68 -17.77 5.65 3.05
N SER A 69 -16.75 6.52 3.19
CA SER A 69 -15.94 6.99 2.06
C SER A 69 -14.64 6.21 1.88
N SER A 70 -14.18 5.49 2.90
CA SER A 70 -12.92 4.73 2.81
C SER A 70 -13.02 3.54 1.85
N LEU A 71 -11.94 3.22 1.16
CA LEU A 71 -11.87 2.02 0.32
C LEU A 71 -12.22 0.74 1.10
N ILE A 72 -11.82 0.67 2.37
CA ILE A 72 -12.10 -0.49 3.24
C ILE A 72 -13.60 -0.64 3.51
N SER A 73 -14.34 0.46 3.65
CA SER A 73 -15.80 0.41 3.80
C SER A 73 -16.48 -0.14 2.55
N PHE A 74 -16.04 0.29 1.35
CA PHE A 74 -16.53 -0.23 0.08
C PHE A 74 -16.25 -1.74 -0.05
N LEU A 75 -15.03 -2.17 0.28
CA LEU A 75 -14.67 -3.59 0.23
C LEU A 75 -15.49 -4.42 1.23
N ASN A 76 -15.71 -3.92 2.44
CA ASN A 76 -16.47 -4.62 3.48
C ASN A 76 -17.98 -4.72 3.17
N ARG A 77 -18.53 -3.82 2.36
CA ARG A 77 -19.94 -3.82 1.93
C ARG A 77 -20.21 -4.72 0.72
N ASN A 78 -19.19 -4.93 -0.10
CA ASN A 78 -19.31 -5.76 -1.29
C ASN A 78 -19.47 -7.25 -0.92
N GLN A 79 -20.16 -8.00 -1.77
CA GLN A 79 -20.37 -9.43 -1.57
C GLN A 79 -19.11 -10.21 -1.96
N TYR A 80 -18.16 -10.30 -1.03
CA TYR A 80 -17.05 -11.25 -1.11
C TYR A 80 -17.47 -12.61 -0.54
N PRO A 81 -16.87 -13.72 -1.03
CA PRO A 81 -17.17 -15.04 -0.51
C PRO A 81 -16.68 -15.23 0.93
N ASP A 82 -15.57 -14.58 1.29
CA ASP A 82 -14.98 -14.62 2.63
C ASP A 82 -14.02 -13.44 2.87
N ASP A 83 -13.60 -13.26 4.13
CA ASP A 83 -12.67 -12.21 4.55
C ASP A 83 -11.28 -12.31 3.91
N ARG A 84 -10.85 -13.50 3.46
CA ARG A 84 -9.55 -13.64 2.80
C ARG A 84 -9.57 -12.97 1.43
N ALA A 85 -10.69 -13.06 0.72
CA ALA A 85 -10.87 -12.37 -0.56
C ALA A 85 -10.84 -10.83 -0.37
N ILE A 86 -11.46 -10.31 0.70
CA ILE A 86 -11.37 -8.90 1.07
C ILE A 86 -9.91 -8.51 1.36
N CYS A 87 -9.21 -9.30 2.18
CA CYS A 87 -7.81 -9.05 2.53
C CYS A 87 -6.87 -9.11 1.31
N ALA A 88 -7.16 -9.98 0.33
CA ALA A 88 -6.40 -10.05 -0.91
C ALA A 88 -6.48 -8.75 -1.72
N ASP A 89 -7.67 -8.15 -1.80
CA ASP A 89 -7.85 -6.87 -2.48
C ASP A 89 -7.21 -5.72 -1.69
N ILE A 90 -7.33 -5.71 -0.36
CA ILE A 90 -6.60 -4.74 0.49
C ILE A 90 -5.10 -4.79 0.19
N VAL A 91 -4.48 -5.98 0.15
CA VAL A 91 -3.06 -6.13 -0.22
C VAL A 91 -2.80 -5.65 -1.64
N THR A 92 -3.68 -5.97 -2.59
CA THR A 92 -3.53 -5.53 -3.99
C THR A 92 -3.49 -4.00 -4.09
N PHE A 93 -4.40 -3.29 -3.42
CA PHE A 93 -4.41 -1.83 -3.41
C PHE A 93 -3.21 -1.23 -2.68
N MET A 94 -2.77 -1.83 -1.56
CA MET A 94 -1.56 -1.38 -0.86
C MET A 94 -0.31 -1.55 -1.72
N VAL A 95 -0.17 -2.68 -2.43
CA VAL A 95 0.96 -2.95 -3.33
C VAL A 95 0.94 -1.96 -4.50
N ALA A 96 -0.22 -1.79 -5.14
CA ALA A 96 -0.38 -0.87 -6.27
C ALA A 96 -0.09 0.59 -5.87
N GLY A 97 -0.55 1.01 -4.70
CA GLY A 97 -0.36 2.38 -4.21
C GLY A 97 1.05 2.68 -3.68
N HIS A 98 1.78 1.64 -3.24
CA HIS A 98 3.10 1.82 -2.63
C HIS A 98 4.16 2.24 -3.65
N ASP A 99 4.43 1.41 -4.65
CA ASP A 99 5.60 1.61 -5.53
C ASP A 99 5.42 2.82 -6.47
N THR A 100 4.21 3.08 -6.95
CA THR A 100 3.98 4.18 -7.90
C THR A 100 3.90 5.53 -7.21
N SER A 101 3.12 5.64 -6.12
CA SER A 101 2.85 6.93 -5.49
C SER A 101 4.02 7.38 -4.60
N ALA A 102 4.62 6.47 -3.83
CA ALA A 102 5.75 6.82 -2.96
C ALA A 102 6.98 7.24 -3.78
N TYR A 103 7.26 6.53 -4.88
CA TYR A 103 8.36 6.87 -5.78
C TYR A 103 8.10 8.20 -6.50
N THR A 104 6.88 8.41 -6.99
CA THR A 104 6.48 9.69 -7.61
C THR A 104 6.61 10.85 -6.62
N LEU A 105 6.15 10.69 -5.38
CA LEU A 105 6.29 11.71 -4.34
C LEU A 105 7.74 12.01 -4.01
N SER A 106 8.59 10.98 -3.97
CA SER A 106 10.03 11.15 -3.73
C SER A 106 10.67 11.99 -4.85
N TRP A 107 10.33 11.74 -6.11
CA TRP A 107 10.77 12.56 -7.24
C TRP A 107 10.22 13.97 -7.20
N ILE A 108 8.94 14.15 -6.88
CA ILE A 108 8.35 15.48 -6.71
C ILE A 108 9.12 16.28 -5.66
N LEU A 109 9.38 15.68 -4.49
CA LEU A 109 10.11 16.35 -3.42
C LEU A 109 11.56 16.66 -3.82
N TYR A 110 12.22 15.74 -4.53
CA TYR A 110 13.55 15.97 -5.09
C TYR A 110 13.56 17.16 -6.06
N GLU A 111 12.68 17.17 -7.05
CA GLU A 111 12.57 18.25 -8.03
C GLU A 111 12.21 19.60 -7.39
N LEU A 112 11.32 19.59 -6.39
CA LEU A 112 10.99 20.81 -5.64
C LEU A 112 12.20 21.33 -4.84
N SER A 113 13.05 20.45 -4.31
CA SER A 113 14.26 20.87 -3.60
C SER A 113 15.32 21.47 -4.52
N ALA A 114 15.37 21.02 -5.78
CA ALA A 114 16.27 21.53 -6.81
C ALA A 114 15.76 22.84 -7.45
N ASN A 115 14.44 23.07 -7.46
CA ASN A 115 13.78 24.21 -8.09
C ASN A 115 13.00 25.04 -7.05
N LEU A 116 13.73 25.86 -6.27
CA LEU A 116 13.17 26.62 -5.15
C LEU A 116 12.12 27.67 -5.56
N ASP A 117 12.17 28.17 -6.80
CA ASP A 117 11.18 29.06 -7.38
C ASP A 117 9.82 28.35 -7.55
N VAL A 118 9.83 27.12 -8.08
CA VAL A 118 8.65 26.27 -8.21
C VAL A 118 8.11 25.89 -6.83
N GLN A 119 8.98 25.54 -5.88
CA GLN A 119 8.58 25.25 -4.50
C GLN A 119 7.91 26.45 -3.83
N SER A 120 8.46 27.65 -4.01
CA SER A 120 7.91 28.88 -3.44
C SER A 120 6.53 29.20 -4.02
N LYS A 121 6.36 28.99 -5.33
CA LYS A 121 5.06 29.13 -6.00
C LYS A 121 4.04 28.13 -5.46
N LEU A 122 4.41 26.85 -5.35
CA LEU A 122 3.55 25.80 -4.80
C LEU A 122 3.12 26.13 -3.36
N ARG A 123 4.04 26.59 -2.52
CA ARG A 123 3.73 26.99 -1.14
C ARG A 123 2.73 28.14 -1.11
N LYS A 124 2.92 29.16 -1.93
CA LYS A 124 1.99 30.29 -2.02
C LYS A 124 0.60 29.86 -2.51
N ASP A 125 0.54 28.96 -3.49
CA ASP A 125 -0.73 28.41 -3.98
C ASP A 125 -1.45 27.59 -2.88
N LEU A 126 -0.70 26.83 -2.08
CA LEU A 126 -1.22 26.08 -0.92
C LEU A 126 -1.68 26.99 0.22
N GLU A 127 -0.99 28.11 0.47
CA GLU A 127 -1.45 29.11 1.46
C GLU A 127 -2.77 29.77 1.01
N LEU A 128 -2.92 30.04 -0.29
CA LEU A 128 -4.10 30.68 -0.85
C LEU A 128 -5.31 29.75 -1.00
N HIS A 129 -5.10 28.46 -1.32
CA HIS A 129 -6.19 27.53 -1.64
C HIS A 129 -6.23 26.26 -0.77
N GLY A 130 -5.28 26.08 0.13
CA GLY A 130 -5.19 24.91 0.99
C GLY A 130 -6.30 24.86 2.05
N PRO A 131 -6.43 23.74 2.77
CA PRO A 131 -7.43 23.61 3.83
C PRO A 131 -7.30 24.69 4.92
N ASP A 132 -6.07 25.18 5.16
CA ASP A 132 -5.77 26.27 6.10
C ASP A 132 -6.03 27.69 5.55
N SER A 133 -6.27 27.84 4.24
CA SER A 133 -6.65 29.12 3.62
C SER A 133 -7.89 29.73 4.27
N LYS A 134 -8.81 28.88 4.75
CA LYS A 134 -10.02 29.29 5.47
C LYS A 134 -9.73 30.05 6.78
N TYR A 135 -8.52 29.97 7.32
CA TYR A 135 -8.09 30.68 8.53
C TYR A 135 -7.23 31.91 8.24
N LEU A 136 -6.88 32.18 6.98
CA LEU A 136 -6.01 33.29 6.57
C LEU A 136 -6.76 34.51 6.01
N GLY A 137 -8.10 34.52 6.13
CA GLY A 137 -8.95 35.72 6.05
C GLY A 137 -8.47 36.85 5.14
N TYR A 138 -8.71 36.70 3.84
CA TYR A 138 -8.81 37.81 2.90
C TYR A 138 -10.24 37.91 2.39
#